data_AF-A0A0A0JX77-F1
#
_entry.id   AF-A0A0A0JX77-F1
#
_cell.length_a   1.000
_cell.length_b   1.000
_cell.length_c   1.000
_cell.angle_alpha   90.00
_cell.angle_beta   90.00
_cell.angle_gamma   90.00
#
_symmetry.space_group_name_H-M   'P 1'
#
loop_
_entity.id
_entity.type
_entity.pdbx_description
1 polymer ?
#
loop_
_entity_poly.entity_id
_entity_poly.type
_entity_poly.pdbx_seq_one_letter_code
_entity_poly.pdbx_strand_id
1 'polypeptide(L)'
;MPLALCVDVGSTFTKAVLVDLADGGLVGAASSPTTVATDVMDGVDAVCRELAPHGPVAETLVCSSAGGGLRIAVVGYEREVTAEAGHRVALSAGGRVVHVSSGLLDGAGVRALRAASPDLVLLVGGTDGGNSDVLRHNAARLAAARVTMPVVVAGNAEAADDVSQELARTGRRHVVTSNVLPRIGVIAPSAARSAIREVFLEHVIGGKGLSRGRGFTDLVRAPTPDAVLRGVELLADVRGEDVLVIDIGGATTDVYSVLRPQGEDARIERDVAGSLWHERTVEADLGMRWNALGIVEAASREGLALTDATTAYAAHVASVPSHQASTDVEWDHETALARVAALVAARRHGRTRAAGDRPRPLADVGLLLGSGGVFRHGPPALGDEVLTAVLSDHGGGWTLPAEAAHGEDTAYVLFACGLLADRHPAAARALAGTLGHGRQKA
;
A
#
# COMPACT_ATOMS: atom_id res chain seq x y z
N MET A 1 -15.89 13.42 -25.91
CA MET A 1 -14.96 13.71 -24.81
C MET A 1 -13.93 12.59 -24.75
N PRO A 2 -12.63 12.86 -24.59
CA PRO A 2 -11.63 11.81 -24.43
C PRO A 2 -11.79 11.18 -23.04
N LEU A 3 -12.26 9.93 -22.98
CA LEU A 3 -12.50 9.22 -21.72
C LEU A 3 -11.33 8.30 -21.38
N ALA A 4 -10.88 8.31 -20.12
CA ALA A 4 -9.95 7.32 -19.59
C ALA A 4 -10.68 6.35 -18.65
N LEU A 5 -10.47 5.06 -18.87
CA LEU A 5 -10.94 4.00 -17.97
C LEU A 5 -9.79 3.63 -17.03
N CYS A 6 -9.94 3.94 -15.75
CA CYS A 6 -9.01 3.52 -14.71
C CYS A 6 -9.57 2.29 -14.01
N VAL A 7 -8.81 1.19 -13.96
CA VAL A 7 -9.24 -0.09 -13.37
C VAL A 7 -8.32 -0.50 -12.22
N ASP A 8 -8.86 -0.79 -11.06
CA ASP A 8 -8.20 -1.45 -9.93
C ASP A 8 -8.62 -2.91 -9.88
N VAL A 9 -7.70 -3.83 -10.21
CA VAL A 9 -7.89 -5.26 -10.01
C VAL A 9 -7.48 -5.62 -8.58
N GLY A 10 -8.42 -5.44 -7.65
CA GLY A 10 -8.25 -5.74 -6.24
C GLY A 10 -8.30 -7.24 -5.91
N SER A 11 -7.98 -7.61 -4.67
CA SER A 11 -8.04 -9.01 -4.20
C SER A 11 -9.46 -9.57 -4.10
N THR A 12 -10.46 -8.71 -3.88
CA THR A 12 -11.87 -9.09 -3.71
C THR A 12 -12.76 -8.55 -4.82
N PHE A 13 -12.54 -7.29 -5.21
CA PHE A 13 -13.30 -6.62 -6.27
C PHE A 13 -12.37 -6.00 -7.31
N THR A 14 -12.75 -6.14 -8.57
CA THR A 14 -12.26 -5.33 -9.68
C THR A 14 -13.14 -4.11 -9.78
N LYS A 15 -12.56 -2.92 -9.61
CA LYS A 15 -13.28 -1.65 -9.61
C LYS A 15 -12.80 -0.83 -10.79
N ALA A 16 -13.68 -0.04 -11.39
CA ALA A 16 -13.30 0.89 -12.42
C ALA A 16 -14.01 2.22 -12.27
N VAL A 17 -13.32 3.28 -12.67
CA VAL A 17 -13.88 4.61 -12.83
C VAL A 17 -13.58 5.12 -14.23
N LEU A 18 -14.55 5.82 -14.82
CA LEU A 18 -14.45 6.45 -16.11
C LEU A 18 -14.31 7.96 -15.90
N VAL A 19 -13.25 8.55 -16.43
CA VAL A 19 -12.89 9.95 -16.19
C VAL A 19 -12.85 10.70 -17.51
N ASP A 20 -13.48 11.87 -17.57
CA ASP A 20 -13.32 12.79 -18.69
C ASP A 20 -11.94 13.47 -18.59
N LEU A 21 -11.08 13.24 -19.58
CA LEU A 21 -9.73 13.81 -19.60
C LEU A 21 -9.73 15.31 -19.90
N ALA A 22 -10.84 15.89 -20.37
CA ALA A 22 -10.93 17.31 -20.66
C ALA A 22 -11.05 18.17 -19.39
N ASP A 23 -11.86 17.73 -18.41
CA ASP A 23 -12.14 18.49 -17.18
C ASP A 23 -11.86 17.70 -15.88
N GLY A 24 -11.49 16.42 -15.98
CA GLY A 24 -11.24 15.53 -14.84
C GLY A 24 -12.50 15.05 -14.12
N GLY A 25 -13.68 15.23 -14.72
CA GLY A 25 -14.95 14.80 -14.15
C GLY A 25 -15.08 13.27 -14.09
N LEU A 26 -15.63 12.76 -13.00
CA LEU A 26 -16.07 11.37 -12.89
C LEU A 26 -17.34 11.18 -13.73
N VAL A 27 -17.26 10.32 -14.73
CA VAL A 27 -18.37 10.03 -15.67
C VAL A 27 -19.18 8.81 -15.22
N GLY A 28 -18.53 7.84 -14.59
CA GLY A 28 -19.16 6.64 -14.09
C GLY A 28 -18.20 5.77 -13.29
N ALA A 29 -18.75 4.87 -12.48
CA ALA A 29 -18.00 3.89 -11.70
C ALA A 29 -18.70 2.53 -11.75
N ALA A 30 -17.92 1.45 -11.80
CA ALA A 30 -18.41 0.09 -11.85
C ALA A 30 -17.57 -0.82 -10.96
N SER A 31 -18.14 -1.94 -10.52
CA SER A 31 -17.40 -2.93 -9.74
C SER A 31 -17.93 -4.35 -9.96
N SER A 32 -17.01 -5.29 -10.13
CA SER A 32 -17.27 -6.73 -10.26
C SER A 32 -16.46 -7.51 -9.22
N PRO A 33 -16.93 -8.66 -8.71
CA PRO A 33 -16.07 -9.58 -7.97
C PRO A 33 -14.81 -9.92 -8.79
N THR A 34 -13.65 -9.98 -8.14
CA THR A 34 -12.39 -10.33 -8.82
C THR A 34 -12.36 -11.82 -9.15
N THR A 35 -12.07 -12.15 -10.39
CA THR A 35 -12.07 -13.50 -10.95
C THR A 35 -10.69 -14.19 -10.87
N VAL A 36 -9.99 -14.07 -9.72
CA VAL A 36 -8.65 -14.66 -9.52
C VAL A 36 -8.62 -16.17 -9.73
N ALA A 37 -9.73 -16.86 -9.44
CA ALA A 37 -9.85 -18.31 -9.59
C ALA A 37 -9.96 -18.77 -11.06
N THR A 38 -10.30 -17.88 -11.99
CA THR A 38 -10.47 -18.19 -13.42
C THR A 38 -9.50 -17.38 -14.27
N ASP A 39 -9.82 -16.12 -14.53
CA ASP A 39 -9.01 -15.15 -15.27
C ASP A 39 -9.43 -13.75 -14.82
N VAL A 40 -8.50 -12.93 -14.30
CA VAL A 40 -8.81 -11.59 -13.81
C VAL A 40 -9.37 -10.65 -14.90
N MET A 41 -9.11 -10.96 -16.17
CA MET A 41 -9.67 -10.19 -17.29
C MET A 41 -11.20 -10.33 -17.39
N ASP A 42 -11.80 -11.41 -16.89
CA ASP A 42 -13.27 -11.54 -16.85
C ASP A 42 -13.91 -10.40 -16.02
N GLY A 43 -13.28 -10.05 -14.89
CA GLY A 43 -13.69 -8.93 -14.04
C GLY A 43 -13.45 -7.57 -14.70
N VAL A 44 -12.34 -7.41 -15.42
CA VAL A 44 -12.04 -6.20 -16.20
C VAL A 44 -13.07 -6.00 -17.32
N ASP A 45 -13.39 -7.06 -18.06
CA ASP A 45 -14.37 -7.02 -19.14
C ASP A 45 -15.78 -6.73 -18.62
N ALA A 46 -16.13 -7.22 -17.43
CA ALA A 46 -17.41 -6.93 -16.78
C ALA A 46 -17.57 -5.42 -16.51
N VAL A 47 -16.58 -4.79 -15.87
CA VAL A 47 -16.64 -3.34 -15.58
C VAL A 47 -16.54 -2.49 -16.85
N CYS A 48 -15.76 -2.92 -17.85
CA CYS A 48 -15.73 -2.28 -19.18
C CYS A 48 -17.11 -2.28 -19.85
N ARG A 49 -17.83 -3.41 -19.79
CA ARG A 49 -19.15 -3.56 -20.41
C ARG A 49 -20.21 -2.70 -19.72
N GLU A 50 -20.13 -2.60 -18.40
CA GLU A 50 -21.02 -1.74 -17.60
C GLU A 50 -20.83 -0.26 -17.93
N LEU A 51 -19.59 0.17 -18.16
CA LEU A 51 -19.25 1.57 -18.45
C LEU A 51 -19.33 1.95 -19.94
N ALA A 52 -19.42 0.97 -20.85
CA ALA A 52 -19.50 1.19 -22.29
C ALA A 52 -20.61 2.16 -22.76
N PRO A 53 -21.80 2.23 -22.13
CA PRO A 53 -22.86 3.17 -22.54
C PRO A 53 -22.47 4.65 -22.43
N HIS A 54 -21.44 5.00 -21.64
CA HIS A 54 -20.99 6.38 -21.47
C HIS A 54 -20.16 6.90 -22.65
N GLY A 55 -19.70 6.02 -23.56
CA GLY A 55 -18.99 6.40 -24.77
C GLY A 55 -17.66 5.68 -24.97
N PRO A 56 -16.96 5.95 -26.08
CA PRO A 56 -15.70 5.29 -26.41
C PRO A 56 -14.59 5.72 -25.45
N VAL A 57 -13.82 4.73 -24.97
CA VAL A 57 -12.64 4.91 -24.12
C VAL A 57 -11.42 5.19 -25.00
N ALA A 58 -10.72 6.29 -24.72
CA ALA A 58 -9.48 6.66 -25.40
C ALA A 58 -8.26 5.92 -24.84
N GLU A 59 -8.27 5.61 -23.54
CA GLU A 59 -7.18 4.92 -22.86
C GLU A 59 -7.68 4.10 -21.67
N THR A 60 -7.09 2.91 -21.47
CA THR A 60 -7.30 2.09 -20.27
C THR A 60 -6.02 2.01 -19.45
N LEU A 61 -6.11 2.39 -18.18
CA LEU A 61 -5.04 2.35 -17.19
C LEU A 61 -5.41 1.37 -16.09
N VAL A 62 -4.54 0.39 -15.80
CA VAL A 62 -4.86 -0.65 -14.81
C VAL A 62 -3.85 -0.60 -13.67
N CYS A 63 -4.31 -0.70 -12.42
CA CYS A 63 -3.49 -1.12 -11.29
C CYS A 63 -3.96 -2.47 -10.78
N SER A 64 -3.10 -3.20 -10.08
CA SER A 64 -3.45 -4.52 -9.56
C SER A 64 -2.83 -4.82 -8.20
N SER A 65 -3.63 -5.48 -7.36
CA SER A 65 -3.21 -6.16 -6.13
C SER A 65 -3.67 -7.62 -6.08
N ALA A 66 -4.34 -8.11 -7.13
CA ALA A 66 -4.78 -9.50 -7.25
C ALA A 66 -3.60 -10.48 -7.33
N GLY A 67 -3.80 -11.71 -6.82
CA GLY A 67 -2.73 -12.70 -6.69
C GLY A 67 -1.93 -12.62 -5.37
N GLY A 68 -2.42 -11.84 -4.41
CA GLY A 68 -1.79 -11.62 -3.11
C GLY A 68 -0.74 -10.51 -3.14
N GLY A 69 -0.59 -9.80 -2.02
CA GLY A 69 0.40 -8.72 -1.89
C GLY A 69 1.83 -9.20 -2.14
N LEU A 70 2.69 -8.28 -2.57
CA LEU A 70 4.08 -8.57 -2.93
C LEU A 70 4.88 -9.11 -1.74
N ARG A 71 5.34 -10.36 -1.80
CA ARG A 71 6.09 -11.01 -0.72
C ARG A 71 7.57 -10.69 -0.86
N ILE A 72 8.15 -9.96 0.08
CA ILE A 72 9.55 -9.52 0.02
C ILE A 72 10.37 -10.25 1.09
N ALA A 73 11.52 -10.80 0.70
CA ALA A 73 12.57 -11.22 1.63
C ALA A 73 13.64 -10.13 1.71
N VAL A 74 14.02 -9.71 2.92
CA VAL A 74 15.12 -8.75 3.13
C VAL A 74 16.36 -9.50 3.58
N VAL A 75 17.47 -9.31 2.87
CA VAL A 75 18.78 -9.87 3.22
C VAL A 75 19.71 -8.70 3.50
N GLY A 76 20.00 -8.44 4.78
CA GLY A 76 20.83 -7.33 5.23
C GLY A 76 22.17 -7.75 5.83
N TYR A 77 23.01 -6.75 6.14
CA TYR A 77 24.27 -6.95 6.86
C TYR A 77 24.05 -6.99 8.38
N GLU A 78 23.62 -5.89 8.99
CA GLU A 78 23.33 -5.80 10.43
C GLU A 78 21.83 -5.74 10.67
N ARG A 79 21.35 -6.45 11.71
CA ARG A 79 19.93 -6.59 12.01
C ARG A 79 19.27 -5.24 12.29
N GLU A 80 19.86 -4.46 13.18
CA GLU A 80 19.29 -3.21 13.70
C GLU A 80 19.57 -2.00 12.82
N VAL A 81 20.35 -2.17 11.73
CA VAL A 81 20.79 -1.08 10.87
C VAL A 81 20.33 -1.32 9.44
N THR A 82 21.10 -2.07 8.66
CA THR A 82 20.80 -2.25 7.22
C THR A 82 19.60 -3.16 6.95
N ALA A 83 19.42 -4.22 7.73
CA ALA A 83 18.27 -5.12 7.57
C ALA A 83 16.96 -4.43 8.00
N GLU A 84 17.02 -3.62 9.06
CA GLU A 84 15.90 -2.78 9.49
C GLU A 84 15.58 -1.70 8.45
N ALA A 85 16.58 -1.01 7.89
CA ALA A 85 16.37 -0.06 6.80
C ALA A 85 15.71 -0.74 5.58
N GLY A 86 16.21 -1.92 5.17
CA GLY A 86 15.61 -2.72 4.10
C GLY A 86 14.18 -3.17 4.43
N HIS A 87 13.91 -3.55 5.68
CA HIS A 87 12.57 -3.90 6.15
C HIS A 87 11.59 -2.72 6.01
N ARG A 88 11.98 -1.53 6.49
CA ARG A 88 11.20 -0.29 6.35
C ARG A 88 10.93 0.06 4.89
N VAL A 89 11.96 -0.03 4.02
CA VAL A 89 11.80 0.22 2.58
C VAL A 89 10.83 -0.78 1.94
N ALA A 90 10.96 -2.07 2.24
CA ALA A 90 10.08 -3.10 1.70
C ALA A 90 8.61 -2.89 2.10
N LEU A 91 8.34 -2.49 3.35
CA LEU A 91 7.00 -2.12 3.80
C LEU A 91 6.48 -0.87 3.08
N SER A 92 7.32 0.16 2.95
CA SER A 92 6.97 1.40 2.25
C SER A 92 6.77 1.22 0.74
N ALA A 93 7.34 0.16 0.14
CA ALA A 93 7.09 -0.28 -1.24
C ALA A 93 5.78 -1.10 -1.38
N GLY A 94 5.00 -1.15 -0.31
CA GLY A 94 3.73 -1.86 -0.24
C GLY A 94 3.82 -3.39 -0.20
N GLY A 95 5.02 -3.93 0.04
CA GLY A 95 5.26 -5.36 0.16
C GLY A 95 5.04 -5.91 1.58
N ARG A 96 4.63 -7.18 1.66
CA ARG A 96 4.64 -7.97 2.89
C ARG A 96 6.03 -8.56 3.08
N VAL A 97 6.73 -8.19 4.14
CA VAL A 97 8.02 -8.80 4.46
C VAL A 97 7.80 -10.19 5.06
N VAL A 98 8.20 -11.23 4.32
CA VAL A 98 7.99 -12.64 4.70
C VAL A 98 9.24 -13.30 5.29
N HIS A 99 10.40 -12.66 5.13
CA HIS A 99 11.67 -13.14 5.64
C HIS A 99 12.62 -11.96 5.85
N VAL A 100 13.38 -11.99 6.95
CA VAL A 100 14.48 -11.05 7.18
C VAL A 100 15.69 -11.83 7.68
N SER A 101 16.79 -11.76 6.97
CA SER A 101 18.10 -12.28 7.40
C SER A 101 19.09 -11.14 7.58
N SER A 102 20.02 -11.30 8.52
CA SER A 102 21.14 -10.40 8.73
C SER A 102 22.44 -11.19 8.84
N GLY A 103 23.53 -10.59 8.41
CA GLY A 103 24.87 -11.17 8.45
C GLY A 103 25.20 -11.97 7.19
N LEU A 104 26.20 -12.83 7.31
CA LEU A 104 26.62 -13.71 6.23
C LEU A 104 25.56 -14.80 6.01
N LEU A 105 24.97 -14.81 4.82
CA LEU A 105 23.98 -15.80 4.43
C LEU A 105 24.66 -17.17 4.29
N ASP A 106 24.19 -18.12 5.08
CA ASP A 106 24.71 -19.48 5.11
C ASP A 106 23.73 -20.48 4.45
N GLY A 107 24.04 -21.78 4.54
CA GLY A 107 23.20 -22.81 3.91
C GLY A 107 21.80 -22.88 4.55
N ALA A 108 21.71 -22.67 5.87
CA ALA A 108 20.44 -22.65 6.58
C ALA A 108 19.62 -21.42 6.22
N GLY A 109 20.24 -20.24 6.14
CA GLY A 109 19.62 -18.99 5.73
C GLY A 109 19.01 -19.06 4.34
N VAL A 110 19.73 -19.63 3.35
CA VAL A 110 19.17 -19.85 2.00
C VAL A 110 17.94 -20.77 2.03
N ARG A 111 17.96 -21.84 2.85
CA ARG A 111 16.80 -22.74 2.99
C ARG A 111 15.61 -22.04 3.63
N ALA A 112 15.85 -21.24 4.67
CA ALA A 112 14.81 -20.46 5.33
C ALA A 112 14.19 -19.41 4.38
N LEU A 113 15.03 -18.71 3.60
CA LEU A 113 14.59 -17.78 2.58
C LEU A 113 13.68 -18.45 1.54
N ARG A 114 14.03 -19.66 1.08
CA ARG A 114 13.19 -20.42 0.15
C ARG A 114 11.88 -20.88 0.76
N ALA A 115 11.92 -21.38 2.00
CA ALA A 115 10.72 -21.83 2.70
C ALA A 115 9.70 -20.70 2.87
N ALA A 116 10.18 -19.46 3.08
CA ALA A 116 9.34 -18.28 3.15
C ALA A 116 8.65 -17.92 1.82
N SER A 117 9.01 -18.56 0.69
CA SER A 117 8.40 -18.35 -0.64
C SER A 117 8.22 -16.86 -1.00
N PRO A 118 9.29 -16.05 -1.02
CA PRO A 118 9.20 -14.65 -1.42
C PRO A 118 8.98 -14.52 -2.94
N ASP A 119 8.34 -13.43 -3.35
CA ASP A 119 8.19 -13.03 -4.75
C ASP A 119 9.46 -12.30 -5.24
N LEU A 120 10.16 -11.57 -4.37
CA LEU A 120 11.48 -10.94 -4.65
C LEU A 120 12.39 -10.91 -3.41
N VAL A 121 13.70 -10.76 -3.63
CA VAL A 121 14.70 -10.54 -2.57
C VAL A 121 15.23 -9.11 -2.63
N LEU A 122 15.08 -8.35 -1.55
CA LEU A 122 15.73 -7.06 -1.34
C LEU A 122 17.07 -7.30 -0.63
N LEU A 123 18.16 -7.22 -1.38
CA LEU A 123 19.52 -7.37 -0.89
C LEU A 123 20.09 -6.00 -0.54
N VAL A 124 20.37 -5.80 0.74
CA VAL A 124 20.87 -4.54 1.31
C VAL A 124 22.10 -4.84 2.16
N GLY A 125 22.89 -3.82 2.49
CA GLY A 125 24.07 -4.00 3.33
C GLY A 125 25.19 -3.03 3.00
N GLY A 126 25.90 -2.60 4.04
CA GLY A 126 26.92 -1.57 3.97
C GLY A 126 26.34 -0.17 3.73
N THR A 127 26.89 0.83 4.41
CA THR A 127 26.76 2.22 3.97
C THR A 127 27.68 2.47 2.77
N ASP A 128 27.48 3.56 2.04
CA ASP A 128 28.41 3.95 0.99
C ASP A 128 29.76 4.34 1.61
N GLY A 129 30.85 3.87 1.01
CA GLY A 129 32.21 3.92 1.60
C GLY A 129 32.43 3.00 2.83
N GLY A 130 31.45 2.18 3.20
CA GLY A 130 31.48 1.28 4.36
C GLY A 130 31.89 -0.16 4.03
N ASN A 131 31.45 -1.12 4.86
CA ASN A 131 31.71 -2.54 4.61
C ASN A 131 30.95 -3.04 3.37
N SER A 132 31.68 -3.63 2.43
CA SER A 132 31.11 -4.18 1.19
C SER A 132 31.14 -5.71 1.14
N ASP A 133 31.85 -6.36 2.07
CA ASP A 133 32.13 -7.79 2.05
C ASP A 133 30.87 -8.64 2.24
N VAL A 134 30.00 -8.25 3.17
CA VAL A 134 28.78 -9.02 3.45
C VAL A 134 27.79 -8.93 2.30
N LEU A 135 27.70 -7.78 1.63
CA LEU A 135 26.85 -7.61 0.45
C LEU A 135 27.33 -8.52 -0.69
N ARG A 136 28.64 -8.52 -0.97
CA ARG A 136 29.28 -9.38 -1.98
C ARG A 136 29.11 -10.86 -1.66
N HIS A 137 29.34 -11.26 -0.42
CA HIS A 137 29.15 -12.64 0.04
C HIS A 137 27.69 -13.08 -0.15
N ASN A 138 26.74 -12.28 0.31
CA ASN A 138 25.32 -12.60 0.20
C ASN A 138 24.87 -12.71 -1.26
N ALA A 139 25.34 -11.82 -2.13
CA ALA A 139 25.11 -11.91 -3.57
C ALA A 139 25.63 -13.22 -4.17
N ALA A 140 26.89 -13.58 -3.87
CA ALA A 140 27.49 -14.84 -4.32
C ALA A 140 26.71 -16.06 -3.82
N ARG A 141 26.21 -16.02 -2.58
CA ARG A 141 25.40 -17.10 -2.00
C ARG A 141 24.04 -17.22 -2.69
N LEU A 142 23.37 -16.12 -3.00
CA LEU A 142 22.11 -16.11 -3.75
C LEU A 142 22.31 -16.62 -5.18
N ALA A 143 23.39 -16.18 -5.85
CA ALA A 143 23.79 -16.64 -7.17
C ALA A 143 24.07 -18.15 -7.20
N ALA A 144 24.95 -18.64 -6.32
CA ALA A 144 25.32 -20.05 -6.22
C ALA A 144 24.15 -20.94 -5.82
N ALA A 145 23.27 -20.46 -4.93
CA ALA A 145 22.07 -21.19 -4.55
C ALA A 145 21.10 -21.34 -5.72
N ARG A 146 21.14 -20.49 -6.74
CA ARG A 146 20.18 -20.43 -7.85
C ARG A 146 18.75 -20.15 -7.36
N VAL A 147 18.58 -19.13 -6.53
CA VAL A 147 17.22 -18.63 -6.19
C VAL A 147 16.49 -18.19 -7.47
N THR A 148 15.19 -18.51 -7.59
CA THR A 148 14.38 -18.20 -8.78
C THR A 148 13.75 -16.81 -8.76
N MET A 149 13.65 -16.19 -7.59
CA MET A 149 13.12 -14.85 -7.39
C MET A 149 14.10 -13.81 -7.96
N PRO A 150 13.60 -12.71 -8.55
CA PRO A 150 14.43 -11.56 -8.87
C PRO A 150 15.01 -10.91 -7.60
N VAL A 151 16.19 -10.28 -7.74
CA VAL A 151 16.90 -9.61 -6.65
C VAL A 151 16.98 -8.10 -6.90
N VAL A 152 16.49 -7.28 -5.97
CA VAL A 152 16.75 -5.84 -5.94
C VAL A 152 17.97 -5.61 -5.06
N VAL A 153 19.02 -5.03 -5.62
CA VAL A 153 20.27 -4.73 -4.93
C VAL A 153 20.31 -3.24 -4.59
N ALA A 154 20.27 -2.94 -3.30
CA ALA A 154 20.20 -1.56 -2.79
C ALA A 154 21.11 -1.38 -1.56
N GLY A 155 22.37 -1.81 -1.70
CA GLY A 155 23.41 -1.69 -0.67
C GLY A 155 24.58 -0.82 -1.13
N ASN A 156 25.72 -0.95 -0.45
CA ASN A 156 26.97 -0.22 -0.71
C ASN A 156 27.26 -0.02 -2.22
N ALA A 157 27.35 1.24 -2.64
CA ALA A 157 27.53 1.63 -4.03
C ALA A 157 28.83 1.09 -4.65
N GLU A 158 29.90 0.99 -3.88
CA GLU A 158 31.19 0.48 -4.36
C GLU A 158 31.19 -1.04 -4.63
N ALA A 159 30.22 -1.78 -4.11
CA ALA A 159 30.02 -3.20 -4.40
C ALA A 159 28.96 -3.47 -5.49
N ALA A 160 28.26 -2.46 -5.97
CA ALA A 160 27.14 -2.61 -6.88
C ALA A 160 27.52 -3.37 -8.16
N ASP A 161 28.61 -2.98 -8.82
CA ASP A 161 29.07 -3.59 -10.07
C ASP A 161 29.47 -5.06 -9.88
N ASP A 162 30.22 -5.36 -8.81
CA ASP A 162 30.68 -6.70 -8.53
C ASP A 162 29.53 -7.64 -8.12
N VAL A 163 28.58 -7.12 -7.34
CA VAL A 163 27.35 -7.84 -6.99
C VAL A 163 26.51 -8.12 -8.25
N SER A 164 26.37 -7.13 -9.14
CA SER A 164 25.67 -7.29 -10.41
C SER A 164 26.31 -8.39 -11.28
N GLN A 165 27.64 -8.34 -11.43
CA GLN A 165 28.39 -9.34 -12.18
C GLN A 165 28.20 -10.74 -11.60
N GLU A 166 28.26 -10.90 -10.28
CA GLU A 166 28.11 -12.22 -9.64
C GLU A 166 26.70 -12.80 -9.81
N LEU A 167 25.65 -11.97 -9.69
CA LEU A 167 24.27 -12.38 -9.96
C LEU A 167 24.08 -12.72 -11.45
N ALA A 168 24.62 -11.90 -12.36
CA ALA A 168 24.55 -12.09 -13.80
C ALA A 168 25.25 -13.38 -14.26
N ARG A 169 26.38 -13.74 -13.65
CA ARG A 169 27.18 -14.94 -13.97
C ARG A 169 26.37 -16.24 -13.89
N THR A 170 25.32 -16.27 -13.08
CA THR A 170 24.42 -17.43 -12.92
C THR A 170 23.03 -17.20 -13.53
N GLY A 171 22.86 -16.14 -14.32
CA GLY A 171 21.61 -15.73 -14.95
C GLY A 171 20.53 -15.32 -13.94
N ARG A 172 20.91 -14.82 -12.74
CA ARG A 172 19.90 -14.29 -11.80
C ARG A 172 19.39 -12.95 -12.33
N ARG A 173 18.07 -12.85 -12.45
CA ARG A 173 17.39 -11.58 -12.70
C ARG A 173 17.61 -10.66 -11.52
N HIS A 174 18.10 -9.46 -11.76
CA HIS A 174 18.35 -8.49 -10.72
C HIS A 174 18.26 -7.07 -11.26
N VAL A 175 17.97 -6.13 -10.36
CA VAL A 175 17.98 -4.68 -10.61
C VAL A 175 18.87 -4.06 -9.54
N VAL A 176 19.82 -3.23 -9.97
CA VAL A 176 20.69 -2.47 -9.08
C VAL A 176 20.15 -1.05 -8.95
N THR A 177 20.17 -0.52 -7.74
CA THR A 177 19.67 0.82 -7.43
C THR A 177 20.55 1.49 -6.36
N SER A 178 20.26 2.74 -6.03
CA SER A 178 21.00 3.44 -4.97
C SER A 178 20.78 2.76 -3.61
N ASN A 179 21.78 2.88 -2.73
CA ASN A 179 21.75 2.30 -1.40
C ASN A 179 20.52 2.78 -0.59
N VAL A 180 19.83 1.86 0.11
CA VAL A 180 18.73 2.23 1.02
C VAL A 180 19.21 2.93 2.28
N LEU A 181 20.48 2.74 2.65
CA LEU A 181 21.10 3.33 3.82
C LEU A 181 22.51 3.85 3.43
N PRO A 182 22.60 4.91 2.61
CA PRO A 182 23.88 5.42 2.13
C PRO A 182 24.79 5.87 3.27
N ARG A 183 24.22 6.37 4.39
CA ARG A 183 24.92 6.77 5.61
C ARG A 183 24.13 6.31 6.84
N ILE A 184 24.83 6.08 7.95
CA ILE A 184 24.17 5.72 9.22
C ILE A 184 23.15 6.81 9.59
N GLY A 185 21.92 6.38 9.90
CA GLY A 185 20.81 7.28 10.25
C GLY A 185 20.11 7.95 9.07
N VAL A 186 20.54 7.70 7.82
CA VAL A 186 19.91 8.27 6.61
C VAL A 186 19.33 7.15 5.76
N ILE A 187 18.01 7.05 5.68
CA ILE A 187 17.32 6.07 4.83
C ILE A 187 16.96 6.76 3.49
N ALA A 188 17.40 6.17 2.38
CA ALA A 188 17.15 6.66 1.02
C ALA A 188 16.26 5.65 0.24
N PRO A 189 14.94 5.70 0.45
CA PRO A 189 14.02 4.63 0.04
C PRO A 189 13.55 4.71 -1.42
N SER A 190 13.68 5.85 -2.09
CA SER A 190 12.97 6.16 -3.36
C SER A 190 13.37 5.24 -4.51
N ALA A 191 14.67 5.05 -4.71
CA ALA A 191 15.20 4.27 -5.82
C ALA A 191 14.94 2.76 -5.62
N ALA A 192 15.03 2.27 -4.38
CA ALA A 192 14.67 0.90 -4.03
C ALA A 192 13.18 0.62 -4.15
N ARG A 193 12.31 1.55 -3.72
CA ARG A 193 10.86 1.46 -3.96
C ARG A 193 10.54 1.34 -5.45
N SER A 194 11.16 2.19 -6.26
CA SER A 194 10.97 2.20 -7.72
C SER A 194 11.42 0.86 -8.35
N ALA A 195 12.59 0.35 -7.96
CA ALA A 195 13.09 -0.94 -8.44
C ALA A 195 12.22 -2.12 -7.97
N ILE A 196 11.72 -2.12 -6.74
CA ILE A 196 10.79 -3.12 -6.22
C ILE A 196 9.50 -3.12 -7.06
N ARG A 197 8.96 -1.93 -7.35
CA ARG A 197 7.76 -1.75 -8.18
C ARG A 197 7.96 -2.28 -9.60
N GLU A 198 9.06 -1.91 -10.24
CA GLU A 198 9.42 -2.39 -11.58
C GLU A 198 9.52 -3.92 -11.61
N VAL A 199 10.27 -4.50 -10.67
CA VAL A 199 10.40 -5.96 -10.54
C VAL A 199 9.05 -6.63 -10.31
N PHE A 200 8.17 -6.03 -9.50
CA PHE A 200 6.83 -6.57 -9.28
C PHE A 200 5.98 -6.59 -10.56
N LEU A 201 5.98 -5.50 -11.32
CA LEU A 201 5.23 -5.38 -12.57
C LEU A 201 5.73 -6.37 -13.62
N GLU A 202 7.03 -6.39 -13.87
CA GLU A 202 7.64 -7.21 -14.92
C GLU A 202 7.63 -8.71 -14.61
N HIS A 203 7.85 -9.08 -13.34
CA HIS A 203 8.19 -10.46 -13.00
C HIS A 203 7.16 -11.15 -12.12
N VAL A 204 6.43 -10.41 -11.28
CA VAL A 204 5.53 -11.01 -10.29
C VAL A 204 4.10 -11.05 -10.81
N ILE A 205 3.56 -9.95 -11.31
CA ILE A 205 2.20 -9.96 -11.91
C ILE A 205 2.14 -10.91 -13.10
N GLY A 206 3.14 -10.83 -14.00
CA GLY A 206 3.25 -11.77 -15.13
C GLY A 206 3.50 -13.23 -14.71
N GLY A 207 4.17 -13.45 -13.59
CA GLY A 207 4.50 -14.78 -13.08
C GLY A 207 3.37 -15.47 -12.30
N LYS A 208 2.39 -14.72 -11.78
CA LYS A 208 1.29 -15.24 -10.96
C LYS A 208 0.17 -15.94 -11.76
N GLY A 209 0.24 -15.92 -13.10
CA GLY A 209 -0.72 -16.61 -13.97
C GLY A 209 -2.15 -16.08 -13.83
N LEU A 210 -2.29 -14.78 -13.52
CA LEU A 210 -3.58 -14.13 -13.23
C LEU A 210 -4.49 -14.05 -14.45
N SER A 211 -3.92 -14.06 -15.66
CA SER A 211 -4.64 -14.13 -16.91
C SER A 211 -3.97 -15.10 -17.87
N ARG A 212 -4.76 -15.77 -18.71
CA ARG A 212 -4.28 -16.66 -19.77
C ARG A 212 -3.80 -15.90 -21.01
N GLY A 213 -4.21 -14.63 -21.15
CA GLY A 213 -3.85 -13.75 -22.26
C GLY A 213 -2.58 -12.94 -21.99
N ARG A 214 -1.87 -12.55 -23.07
CA ARG A 214 -0.68 -11.69 -22.99
C ARG A 214 -0.96 -10.22 -22.65
N GLY A 215 -2.24 -9.82 -22.51
CA GLY A 215 -2.61 -8.41 -22.39
C GLY A 215 -2.66 -7.84 -20.97
N PHE A 216 -2.88 -8.65 -19.93
CA PHE A 216 -3.07 -8.11 -18.58
C PHE A 216 -1.80 -7.41 -18.06
N THR A 217 -0.64 -8.05 -18.21
CA THR A 217 0.66 -7.48 -17.83
C THR A 217 0.94 -6.16 -18.55
N ASP A 218 0.57 -6.07 -19.82
CA ASP A 218 0.79 -4.89 -20.66
C ASP A 218 -0.17 -3.74 -20.29
N LEU A 219 -1.27 -4.03 -19.60
CA LEU A 219 -2.24 -3.05 -19.11
C LEU A 219 -1.89 -2.54 -17.71
N VAL A 220 -1.29 -3.36 -16.84
CA VAL A 220 -0.96 -2.94 -15.47
C VAL A 220 0.17 -1.91 -15.47
N ARG A 221 -0.09 -0.75 -14.90
CA ARG A 221 0.83 0.39 -14.77
C ARG A 221 1.44 0.49 -13.38
N ALA A 222 0.73 0.03 -12.36
CA ALA A 222 1.16 0.14 -10.97
C ALA A 222 0.54 -0.95 -10.08
N PRO A 223 1.19 -1.30 -8.95
CA PRO A 223 0.49 -1.88 -7.81
C PRO A 223 -0.64 -0.97 -7.35
N THR A 224 -1.78 -1.53 -6.93
CA THR A 224 -2.89 -0.72 -6.37
C THR A 224 -2.43 0.19 -5.23
N PRO A 225 -1.64 -0.28 -4.23
CA PRO A 225 -1.21 0.59 -3.14
C PRO A 225 -0.37 1.79 -3.57
N ASP A 226 0.46 1.61 -4.60
CA ASP A 226 1.30 2.68 -5.13
C ASP A 226 0.46 3.70 -5.90
N ALA A 227 -0.53 3.23 -6.67
CA ALA A 227 -1.50 4.10 -7.33
C ALA A 227 -2.31 4.91 -6.30
N VAL A 228 -2.78 4.27 -5.22
CA VAL A 228 -3.50 4.96 -4.15
C VAL A 228 -2.59 5.97 -3.45
N LEU A 229 -1.39 5.59 -3.01
CA LEU A 229 -0.44 6.51 -2.37
C LEU A 229 -0.13 7.71 -3.27
N ARG A 230 0.08 7.48 -4.57
CA ARG A 230 0.28 8.56 -5.54
C ARG A 230 -0.94 9.47 -5.68
N GLY A 231 -2.15 8.90 -5.60
CA GLY A 231 -3.39 9.67 -5.52
C GLY A 231 -3.49 10.53 -4.26
N VAL A 232 -3.07 10.01 -3.10
CA VAL A 232 -3.03 10.76 -1.83
C VAL A 232 -2.00 11.89 -1.88
N GLU A 233 -0.83 11.65 -2.47
CA GLU A 233 0.16 12.71 -2.72
C GLU A 233 -0.42 13.84 -3.57
N LEU A 234 -1.11 13.47 -4.66
CA LEU A 234 -1.75 14.45 -5.53
C LEU A 234 -2.86 15.22 -4.81
N LEU A 235 -3.64 14.55 -3.96
CA LEU A 235 -4.68 15.18 -3.16
C LEU A 235 -4.10 16.21 -2.19
N ALA A 236 -3.03 15.86 -1.47
CA ALA A 236 -2.33 16.76 -0.58
C ALA A 236 -1.77 17.99 -1.33
N ASP A 237 -1.21 17.78 -2.52
CA ASP A 237 -0.72 18.85 -3.39
C ASP A 237 -1.83 19.78 -3.88
N VAL A 238 -2.99 19.22 -4.27
CA VAL A 238 -4.15 19.99 -4.75
C VAL A 238 -4.76 20.83 -3.63
N ARG A 239 -4.85 20.27 -2.42
CA ARG A 239 -5.46 20.94 -1.28
C ARG A 239 -4.50 21.87 -0.55
N GLY A 240 -3.20 21.65 -0.70
CA GLY A 240 -2.20 22.43 0.02
C GLY A 240 -2.19 22.16 1.52
N GLU A 241 -2.54 20.95 1.94
CA GLU A 241 -2.58 20.53 3.35
C GLU A 241 -2.16 19.06 3.50
N ASP A 242 -1.84 18.68 4.73
CA ASP A 242 -1.46 17.31 5.09
C ASP A 242 -2.70 16.41 5.07
N VAL A 243 -2.55 15.19 4.54
CA VAL A 243 -3.66 14.27 4.32
C VAL A 243 -3.37 12.93 5.01
N LEU A 244 -4.38 12.42 5.71
CA LEU A 244 -4.42 11.06 6.26
C LEU A 244 -5.59 10.32 5.60
N VAL A 245 -5.36 9.12 5.08
CA VAL A 245 -6.40 8.27 4.48
C VAL A 245 -6.45 6.94 5.20
N ILE A 246 -7.65 6.51 5.56
CA ILE A 246 -7.92 5.17 6.12
C ILE A 246 -8.75 4.40 5.09
N ASP A 247 -8.13 3.42 4.43
CA ASP A 247 -8.77 2.52 3.47
C ASP A 247 -9.12 1.18 4.14
N ILE A 248 -10.41 1.00 4.48
CA ILE A 248 -10.89 -0.21 5.15
C ILE A 248 -11.42 -1.20 4.12
N GLY A 249 -10.69 -2.31 3.95
CA GLY A 249 -11.05 -3.41 3.09
C GLY A 249 -11.61 -4.63 3.84
N GLY A 250 -11.99 -5.65 3.08
CA GLY A 250 -12.42 -6.93 3.65
C GLY A 250 -11.27 -7.73 4.27
N ALA A 251 -10.03 -7.52 3.81
CA ALA A 251 -8.85 -8.26 4.27
C ALA A 251 -7.89 -7.41 5.11
N THR A 252 -7.70 -6.14 4.76
CA THR A 252 -6.73 -5.25 5.40
C THR A 252 -7.36 -3.89 5.67
N THR A 253 -6.80 -3.18 6.64
CA THR A 253 -6.97 -1.73 6.75
C THR A 253 -5.63 -1.08 6.44
N ASP A 254 -5.65 -0.16 5.48
CA ASP A 254 -4.47 0.54 5.02
C ASP A 254 -4.55 1.99 5.49
N VAL A 255 -3.45 2.52 6.04
CA VAL A 255 -3.36 3.93 6.44
C VAL A 255 -2.30 4.61 5.62
N TYR A 256 -2.70 5.60 4.82
CA TYR A 256 -1.81 6.42 4.01
C TYR A 256 -1.70 7.79 4.63
N SER A 257 -0.51 8.37 4.55
CA SER A 257 -0.31 9.72 5.05
C SER A 257 0.73 10.45 4.23
N VAL A 258 0.40 11.70 3.92
CA VAL A 258 1.25 12.62 3.19
C VAL A 258 1.35 13.88 4.02
N LEU A 259 2.54 14.09 4.59
CA LEU A 259 2.85 15.25 5.41
C LEU A 259 3.75 16.18 4.61
N ARG A 260 3.37 17.45 4.55
CA ARG A 260 4.09 18.47 3.81
C ARG A 260 5.15 19.07 4.73
N PRO A 261 6.44 19.04 4.37
CA PRO A 261 7.47 19.66 5.19
C PRO A 261 7.23 21.18 5.30
N GLN A 262 7.31 21.73 6.51
CA GLN A 262 7.13 23.16 6.79
C GLN A 262 8.44 23.80 7.28
N GLY A 263 8.65 25.09 6.98
CA GLY A 263 9.71 25.89 7.60
C GLY A 263 11.14 25.43 7.29
N GLU A 264 11.99 25.27 8.32
CA GLU A 264 13.39 24.82 8.18
C GLU A 264 13.50 23.38 7.65
N ASP A 265 12.48 22.53 7.85
CA ASP A 265 12.44 21.15 7.35
C ASP A 265 12.39 21.07 5.81
N ALA A 266 11.86 22.10 5.14
CA ALA A 266 11.88 22.23 3.69
C ALA A 266 13.28 22.56 3.12
N ARG A 267 14.25 22.99 3.95
CA ARG A 267 15.67 23.13 3.54
C ARG A 267 16.49 21.86 3.80
N ILE A 268 16.03 21.03 4.73
CA ILE A 268 16.57 19.71 5.05
C ILE A 268 16.17 18.65 3.99
N GLU A 269 15.31 19.03 3.03
CA GLU A 269 14.93 18.32 1.80
C GLU A 269 16.07 17.56 1.11
N ARG A 270 17.31 18.07 1.23
CA ARG A 270 18.48 17.55 0.50
C ARG A 270 19.45 16.71 1.31
N ASP A 271 19.43 16.77 2.65
CA ASP A 271 20.58 16.28 3.43
C ASP A 271 20.28 15.24 4.52
N VAL A 272 19.08 15.20 5.12
CA VAL A 272 18.80 14.26 6.22
C VAL A 272 17.32 13.89 6.27
N ALA A 273 16.93 12.69 5.82
CA ALA A 273 15.57 12.19 6.05
C ALA A 273 15.60 10.76 6.59
N GLY A 274 15.46 10.64 7.91
CA GLY A 274 15.10 9.39 8.59
C GLY A 274 13.58 9.17 8.69
N SER A 275 12.77 10.20 8.43
CA SER A 275 11.30 10.15 8.45
C SER A 275 10.71 10.13 7.04
N LEU A 276 9.82 9.17 6.78
CA LEU A 276 9.09 9.06 5.52
C LEU A 276 7.89 10.03 5.56
N TRP A 277 7.98 11.16 4.84
CA TRP A 277 6.89 12.15 4.71
C TRP A 277 5.64 11.58 4.03
N HIS A 278 5.84 10.58 3.16
CA HIS A 278 4.79 9.77 2.56
C HIS A 278 4.93 8.34 3.06
N GLU A 279 3.89 7.83 3.73
CA GLU A 279 3.92 6.48 4.29
C GLU A 279 2.60 5.77 4.05
N ARG A 280 2.69 4.45 3.89
CA ARG A 280 1.58 3.53 3.96
C ARG A 280 1.87 2.51 5.06
N THR A 281 0.92 2.32 5.94
CA THR A 281 0.89 1.18 6.87
C THR A 281 -0.22 0.23 6.47
N VAL A 282 0.03 -1.08 6.60
CA VAL A 282 -0.92 -2.13 6.27
C VAL A 282 -1.18 -2.97 7.51
N GLU A 283 -2.42 -2.92 7.97
CA GLU A 283 -2.89 -3.69 9.11
C GLU A 283 -3.59 -4.95 8.61
N ALA A 284 -2.79 -6.01 8.43
CA ALA A 284 -3.26 -7.28 7.88
C ALA A 284 -4.20 -8.04 8.82
N ASP A 285 -4.23 -7.71 10.11
CA ASP A 285 -5.16 -8.25 11.11
C ASP A 285 -6.46 -7.45 11.22
N LEU A 286 -6.62 -6.32 10.49
CA LEU A 286 -7.77 -5.43 10.62
C LEU A 286 -8.62 -5.41 9.33
N GLY A 287 -9.19 -6.56 8.95
CA GLY A 287 -10.06 -6.67 7.76
C GLY A 287 -11.51 -6.97 8.14
N MET A 288 -12.48 -6.29 7.51
CA MET A 288 -13.91 -6.41 7.87
C MET A 288 -14.55 -7.77 7.54
N ARG A 289 -13.85 -8.66 6.84
CA ARG A 289 -14.31 -10.00 6.46
C ARG A 289 -13.30 -11.04 6.89
N TRP A 290 -12.29 -11.29 6.05
CA TRP A 290 -11.30 -12.36 6.22
C TRP A 290 -10.59 -12.34 7.57
N ASN A 291 -10.37 -11.13 8.12
CA ASN A 291 -9.64 -10.92 9.37
C ASN A 291 -10.51 -10.25 10.44
N ALA A 292 -11.84 -10.43 10.41
CA ALA A 292 -12.75 -9.74 11.33
C ALA A 292 -12.51 -10.12 12.80
N LEU A 293 -12.07 -11.36 13.06
CA LEU A 293 -11.65 -11.77 14.40
C LEU A 293 -10.38 -11.05 14.89
N GLY A 294 -9.48 -10.66 13.98
CA GLY A 294 -8.31 -9.85 14.32
C GLY A 294 -8.67 -8.46 14.82
N ILE A 295 -9.79 -7.89 14.34
CA ILE A 295 -10.36 -6.64 14.87
C ILE A 295 -10.81 -6.84 16.33
N VAL A 296 -11.45 -7.97 16.66
CA VAL A 296 -11.87 -8.29 18.04
C VAL A 296 -10.64 -8.45 18.96
N GLU A 297 -9.61 -9.16 18.51
CA GLU A 297 -8.36 -9.31 19.25
C GLU A 297 -7.65 -7.97 19.47
N ALA A 298 -7.67 -7.10 18.45
CA ALA A 298 -7.13 -5.75 18.54
C ALA A 298 -7.94 -4.88 19.52
N ALA A 299 -9.27 -4.96 19.50
CA ALA A 299 -10.14 -4.25 20.43
C ALA A 299 -9.80 -4.59 21.88
N SER A 300 -9.68 -5.88 22.18
CA SER A 300 -9.32 -6.38 23.51
C SER A 300 -7.96 -5.86 23.98
N ARG A 301 -6.93 -5.91 23.10
CA ARG A 301 -5.58 -5.41 23.41
C ARG A 301 -5.54 -3.90 23.68
N GLU A 302 -6.39 -3.14 23.00
CA GLU A 302 -6.44 -1.67 23.08
C GLU A 302 -7.48 -1.16 24.09
N GLY A 303 -8.14 -2.06 24.82
CA GLY A 303 -9.18 -1.72 25.79
C GLY A 303 -10.45 -1.12 25.18
N LEU A 304 -10.72 -1.41 23.90
CA LEU A 304 -11.92 -0.95 23.19
C LEU A 304 -13.04 -1.98 23.37
N ALA A 305 -14.18 -1.53 23.91
CA ALA A 305 -15.31 -2.42 24.17
C ALA A 305 -16.06 -2.78 22.88
N LEU A 306 -16.31 -4.08 22.70
CA LEU A 306 -17.23 -4.65 21.72
C LEU A 306 -18.27 -5.48 22.46
N THR A 307 -19.49 -5.57 21.92
CA THR A 307 -20.52 -6.43 22.49
C THR A 307 -20.28 -7.90 22.13
N ASP A 308 -20.84 -8.82 22.90
CA ASP A 308 -20.83 -10.26 22.55
C ASP A 308 -21.50 -10.52 21.20
N ALA A 309 -22.56 -9.76 20.88
CA ALA A 309 -23.25 -9.82 19.59
C ALA A 309 -22.34 -9.37 18.43
N THR A 310 -21.59 -8.28 18.60
CA THR A 310 -20.61 -7.82 17.61
C THR A 310 -19.48 -8.83 17.43
N THR A 311 -19.04 -9.48 18.51
CA THR A 311 -18.02 -10.54 18.46
C THR A 311 -18.53 -11.76 17.69
N ALA A 312 -19.79 -12.15 17.92
CA ALA A 312 -20.43 -13.23 17.18
C ALA A 312 -20.61 -12.87 15.68
N TYR A 313 -20.98 -11.62 15.38
CA TYR A 313 -21.06 -11.11 14.01
C TYR A 313 -19.69 -11.17 13.30
N ALA A 314 -18.61 -10.74 13.97
CA ALA A 314 -17.25 -10.83 13.44
C ALA A 314 -16.86 -12.28 13.11
N ALA A 315 -17.20 -13.24 13.97
CA ALA A 315 -16.99 -14.66 13.71
C ALA A 315 -17.80 -15.15 12.49
N HIS A 316 -19.04 -14.69 12.35
CA HIS A 316 -19.89 -15.03 11.21
C HIS A 316 -19.29 -14.55 9.89
N VAL A 317 -18.96 -13.25 9.77
CA VAL A 317 -18.44 -12.69 8.51
C VAL A 317 -17.02 -13.19 8.18
N ALA A 318 -16.24 -13.61 9.17
CA ALA A 318 -14.97 -14.32 8.92
C ALA A 318 -15.21 -15.72 8.35
N SER A 319 -16.25 -16.42 8.79
CA SER A 319 -16.62 -17.75 8.28
C SER A 319 -17.32 -17.69 6.91
N VAL A 320 -17.99 -16.58 6.60
CA VAL A 320 -18.69 -16.34 5.34
C VAL A 320 -18.29 -14.97 4.78
N PRO A 321 -17.11 -14.83 4.15
CA PRO A 321 -16.60 -13.53 3.67
C PRO A 321 -17.47 -12.84 2.62
N SER A 322 -18.37 -13.59 1.97
CA SER A 322 -19.35 -13.06 1.01
C SER A 322 -20.57 -12.41 1.67
N HIS A 323 -20.75 -12.55 2.99
CA HIS A 323 -21.84 -11.92 3.70
C HIS A 323 -21.72 -10.39 3.66
N GLN A 324 -22.84 -9.73 3.37
CA GLN A 324 -22.97 -8.28 3.35
C GLN A 324 -24.09 -7.88 4.31
N ALA A 325 -23.84 -6.85 5.12
CA ALA A 325 -24.84 -6.31 6.02
C ALA A 325 -26.05 -5.81 5.22
N SER A 326 -27.22 -6.19 5.70
CA SER A 326 -28.51 -5.99 5.03
C SER A 326 -29.59 -5.46 5.99
N THR A 327 -29.35 -5.53 7.29
CA THR A 327 -30.25 -5.03 8.34
C THR A 327 -29.58 -3.94 9.17
N ASP A 328 -30.38 -3.10 9.83
CA ASP A 328 -29.86 -2.03 10.71
C ASP A 328 -28.97 -2.60 11.82
N VAL A 329 -29.33 -3.76 12.40
CA VAL A 329 -28.53 -4.43 13.43
C VAL A 329 -27.18 -4.91 12.89
N GLU A 330 -27.15 -5.44 11.67
CA GLU A 330 -25.88 -5.82 11.02
C GLU A 330 -25.03 -4.58 10.75
N TRP A 331 -25.63 -3.47 10.34
CA TRP A 331 -24.92 -2.20 10.15
C TRP A 331 -24.38 -1.61 11.46
N ASP A 332 -25.07 -1.77 12.59
CA ASP A 332 -24.53 -1.40 13.90
C ASP A 332 -23.27 -2.21 14.23
N HIS A 333 -23.25 -3.51 13.90
CA HIS A 333 -22.08 -4.37 14.08
C HIS A 333 -20.94 -4.01 13.12
N GLU A 334 -21.22 -3.73 11.84
CA GLU A 334 -20.23 -3.21 10.88
C GLU A 334 -19.63 -1.90 11.37
N THR A 335 -20.45 -0.98 11.87
CA THR A 335 -20.01 0.33 12.38
C THR A 335 -19.06 0.15 13.56
N ALA A 336 -19.41 -0.69 14.53
CA ALA A 336 -18.56 -0.99 15.67
C ALA A 336 -17.20 -1.62 15.27
N LEU A 337 -17.19 -2.56 14.32
CA LEU A 337 -15.96 -3.17 13.81
C LEU A 337 -15.12 -2.18 13.02
N ALA A 338 -15.72 -1.39 12.14
CA ALA A 338 -15.03 -0.37 11.34
C ALA A 338 -14.41 0.71 12.24
N ARG A 339 -15.11 1.12 13.30
CA ARG A 339 -14.60 2.07 14.29
C ARG A 339 -13.33 1.54 14.96
N VAL A 340 -13.34 0.29 15.43
CA VAL A 340 -12.14 -0.34 16.01
C VAL A 340 -11.03 -0.44 14.97
N ALA A 341 -11.32 -0.91 13.75
CA ALA A 341 -10.32 -1.05 12.70
C ALA A 341 -9.63 0.29 12.40
N ALA A 342 -10.41 1.36 12.21
CA ALA A 342 -9.90 2.70 11.96
C ALA A 342 -9.05 3.23 13.12
N LEU A 343 -9.55 3.13 14.36
CA LEU A 343 -8.86 3.59 15.56
C LEU A 343 -7.52 2.89 15.76
N VAL A 344 -7.52 1.56 15.70
CA VAL A 344 -6.31 0.78 15.93
C VAL A 344 -5.31 1.01 14.79
N ALA A 345 -5.77 1.09 13.54
CA ALA A 345 -4.90 1.37 12.41
C ALA A 345 -4.27 2.77 12.50
N ALA A 346 -5.04 3.80 12.84
CA ALA A 346 -4.54 5.16 13.04
C ALA A 346 -3.53 5.24 14.19
N ARG A 347 -3.83 4.60 15.33
CA ARG A 347 -2.90 4.47 16.47
C ARG A 347 -1.58 3.83 16.06
N ARG A 348 -1.63 2.67 15.40
CA ARG A 348 -0.42 1.94 14.96
C ARG A 348 0.38 2.71 13.92
N HIS A 349 -0.29 3.49 13.07
CA HIS A 349 0.33 4.35 12.09
C HIS A 349 1.02 5.58 12.71
N GLY A 350 0.40 6.19 13.73
CA GLY A 350 0.94 7.37 14.41
C GLY A 350 2.01 7.07 15.47
N ARG A 351 1.99 5.89 16.08
CA ARG A 351 2.96 5.46 17.11
C ARG A 351 4.35 5.18 16.53
N THR A 352 5.35 5.22 17.42
CA THR A 352 6.71 4.78 17.13
C THR A 352 6.74 3.27 16.87
N ARG A 353 7.39 2.84 15.78
CA ARG A 353 7.54 1.41 15.45
C ARG A 353 8.73 0.76 16.15
N ALA A 354 9.78 1.53 16.43
CA ALA A 354 10.98 1.07 17.14
C ALA A 354 11.42 2.06 18.23
N ALA A 355 12.22 1.57 19.18
CA ALA A 355 12.82 2.41 20.22
C ALA A 355 13.75 3.45 19.60
N GLY A 356 13.49 4.73 19.88
CA GLY A 356 14.25 5.86 19.33
C GLY A 356 13.62 6.53 18.10
N ASP A 357 12.59 5.94 17.48
CA ASP A 357 11.79 6.64 16.47
C ASP A 357 10.94 7.74 17.13
N ARG A 358 10.61 8.79 16.36
CA ARG A 358 9.62 9.79 16.79
C ARG A 358 8.23 9.37 16.34
N PRO A 359 7.17 9.64 17.13
CA PRO A 359 5.80 9.51 16.66
C PRO A 359 5.61 10.31 15.37
N ARG A 360 4.70 9.85 14.52
CA ARG A 360 4.41 10.52 13.27
C ARG A 360 3.71 11.86 13.56
N PRO A 361 4.19 13.00 13.03
CA PRO A 361 3.66 14.31 13.38
C PRO A 361 2.33 14.56 12.63
N LEU A 362 1.25 13.94 13.09
CA LEU A 362 -0.06 14.02 12.44
C LEU A 362 -0.92 15.18 12.94
N ALA A 363 -0.41 16.02 13.85
CA ALA A 363 -1.17 17.10 14.49
C ALA A 363 -1.73 18.10 13.47
N ASP A 364 -0.95 18.38 12.42
CA ASP A 364 -1.24 19.38 11.40
C ASP A 364 -1.94 18.79 10.15
N VAL A 365 -2.39 17.52 10.22
CA VAL A 365 -3.25 16.95 9.18
C VAL A 365 -4.51 17.80 9.04
N GLY A 366 -4.79 18.28 7.83
CA GLY A 366 -5.98 19.08 7.52
C GLY A 366 -7.17 18.25 7.05
N LEU A 367 -6.91 17.07 6.48
CA LEU A 367 -7.94 16.15 5.98
C LEU A 367 -7.71 14.71 6.44
N LEU A 368 -8.72 14.13 7.09
CA LEU A 368 -8.89 12.70 7.28
C LEU A 368 -9.91 12.15 6.27
N LEU A 369 -9.47 11.32 5.33
CA LEU A 369 -10.34 10.73 4.30
C LEU A 369 -10.59 9.25 4.60
N GLY A 370 -11.85 8.85 4.73
CA GLY A 370 -12.27 7.46 4.71
C GLY A 370 -12.40 6.94 3.28
N SER A 371 -11.81 5.79 2.97
CA SER A 371 -11.96 5.10 1.68
C SER A 371 -12.12 3.60 1.90
N GLY A 372 -12.47 2.87 0.84
CA GLY A 372 -12.64 1.42 0.90
C GLY A 372 -14.08 0.96 1.09
N GLY A 373 -14.23 -0.34 1.34
CA GLY A 373 -15.51 -1.04 1.21
C GLY A 373 -16.60 -0.50 2.14
N VAL A 374 -16.28 -0.29 3.42
CA VAL A 374 -17.27 0.13 4.41
C VAL A 374 -17.76 1.56 4.16
N PHE A 375 -16.90 2.48 3.72
CA PHE A 375 -17.28 3.86 3.40
C PHE A 375 -18.03 3.97 2.07
N ARG A 376 -17.69 3.11 1.09
CA ARG A 376 -18.42 3.05 -0.19
C ARG A 376 -19.84 2.52 -0.04
N HIS A 377 -20.01 1.43 0.70
CA HIS A 377 -21.25 0.67 0.76
C HIS A 377 -22.08 0.95 2.01
N GLY A 378 -21.50 1.57 3.02
CA GLY A 378 -22.15 1.88 4.28
C GLY A 378 -23.14 3.04 4.21
N PRO A 379 -24.08 3.07 5.17
CA PRO A 379 -24.97 4.22 5.36
C PRO A 379 -24.14 5.47 5.73
N PRO A 380 -24.58 6.69 5.37
CA PRO A 380 -23.83 7.92 5.66
C PRO A 380 -23.44 8.12 7.12
N ALA A 381 -24.29 7.69 8.05
CA ALA A 381 -24.01 7.81 9.48
C ALA A 381 -22.79 7.00 9.93
N LEU A 382 -22.49 5.87 9.27
CA LEU A 382 -21.35 5.02 9.61
C LEU A 382 -20.02 5.75 9.38
N GLY A 383 -19.85 6.36 8.20
CA GLY A 383 -18.61 7.04 7.85
C GLY A 383 -18.32 8.21 8.79
N ASP A 384 -19.35 9.01 9.08
CA ASP A 384 -19.28 10.11 10.05
C ASP A 384 -18.88 9.62 11.45
N GLU A 385 -19.51 8.56 11.95
CA GLU A 385 -19.20 7.99 13.27
C GLU A 385 -17.75 7.47 13.34
N VAL A 386 -17.32 6.70 12.34
CA VAL A 386 -15.98 6.08 12.31
C VAL A 386 -14.89 7.13 12.25
N LEU A 387 -15.01 8.13 11.35
CA LEU A 387 -13.99 9.16 11.19
C LEU A 387 -13.98 10.15 12.36
N THR A 388 -15.15 10.49 12.91
CA THR A 388 -15.24 11.31 14.13
C THR A 388 -14.60 10.59 15.32
N ALA A 389 -14.76 9.28 15.44
CA ALA A 389 -14.10 8.50 16.48
C ALA A 389 -12.57 8.58 16.36
N VAL A 390 -12.02 8.51 15.15
CA VAL A 390 -10.57 8.69 14.93
C VAL A 390 -10.12 10.08 15.36
N LEU A 391 -10.87 11.13 14.99
CA LEU A 391 -10.55 12.53 15.33
C LEU A 391 -10.77 12.91 16.80
N SER A 392 -11.38 12.04 17.60
CA SER A 392 -11.61 12.25 19.04
C SER A 392 -10.86 11.23 19.90
N ASP A 393 -9.98 10.41 19.31
CA ASP A 393 -9.24 9.39 20.03
C ASP A 393 -8.01 9.94 20.73
N HIS A 394 -8.20 10.37 21.97
CA HIS A 394 -7.11 10.74 22.86
C HIS A 394 -6.42 9.53 23.51
N GLY A 395 -6.85 8.30 23.19
CA GLY A 395 -6.28 7.08 23.72
C GLY A 395 -5.00 6.65 23.00
N GLY A 396 -4.19 5.83 23.67
CA GLY A 396 -3.18 5.06 22.97
C GLY A 396 -1.90 5.80 22.55
N GLY A 397 -1.63 7.03 23.00
CA GLY A 397 -0.29 7.63 22.90
C GLY A 397 0.21 7.88 21.48
N TRP A 398 -0.67 8.30 20.58
CA TRP A 398 -0.33 8.76 19.23
C TRP A 398 -0.68 10.25 19.08
N THR A 399 -0.13 10.90 18.06
CA THR A 399 -0.47 12.30 17.76
C THR A 399 -1.77 12.33 16.97
N LEU A 400 -2.83 12.79 17.61
CA LEU A 400 -4.14 12.99 17.00
C LEU A 400 -4.12 14.21 16.06
N PRO A 401 -4.73 14.14 14.85
CA PRO A 401 -5.01 15.34 14.05
C PRO A 401 -5.89 16.31 14.82
N ALA A 402 -5.40 17.54 15.07
CA ALA A 402 -6.05 18.46 16.00
C ALA A 402 -7.27 19.17 15.42
N GLU A 403 -7.18 19.58 14.14
CA GLU A 403 -8.20 20.37 13.45
C GLU A 403 -8.59 19.78 12.09
N ALA A 404 -8.25 18.52 11.85
CA ALA A 404 -8.59 17.85 10.60
C ALA A 404 -10.10 17.79 10.41
N ALA A 405 -10.56 18.16 9.22
CA ALA A 405 -11.89 17.78 8.80
C ALA A 405 -11.89 16.38 8.21
N HIS A 406 -13.06 15.73 8.16
CA HIS A 406 -13.22 14.43 7.55
C HIS A 406 -14.08 14.43 6.30
N GLY A 407 -13.83 13.44 5.45
CA GLY A 407 -14.61 13.18 4.24
C GLY A 407 -14.57 11.72 3.83
N GLU A 408 -15.34 11.36 2.81
CA GLU A 408 -15.44 9.99 2.29
C GLU A 408 -15.22 9.95 0.78
N ASP A 409 -14.29 9.08 0.34
CA ASP A 409 -14.09 8.69 -1.06
C ASP A 409 -15.02 7.50 -1.40
N THR A 410 -16.28 7.82 -1.69
CA THR A 410 -17.32 6.82 -1.99
C THR A 410 -17.19 6.24 -3.40
N ALA A 411 -16.59 7.00 -4.32
CA ALA A 411 -16.35 6.57 -5.69
C ALA A 411 -15.04 5.77 -5.85
N TYR A 412 -14.20 5.70 -4.80
CA TYR A 412 -12.90 5.04 -4.79
C TYR A 412 -11.95 5.61 -5.87
N VAL A 413 -11.86 6.95 -5.97
CA VAL A 413 -11.14 7.61 -7.07
C VAL A 413 -9.64 7.79 -6.83
N LEU A 414 -9.13 7.57 -5.61
CA LEU A 414 -7.71 7.78 -5.29
C LEU A 414 -6.76 6.98 -6.19
N PHE A 415 -7.07 5.71 -6.50
CA PHE A 415 -6.22 4.91 -7.40
C PHE A 415 -6.20 5.50 -8.83
N ALA A 416 -7.31 6.06 -9.29
CA ALA A 416 -7.42 6.69 -10.59
C ALA A 416 -6.65 8.01 -10.66
N CYS A 417 -6.71 8.82 -9.60
CA CYS A 417 -5.86 10.00 -9.44
C CYS A 417 -4.38 9.63 -9.62
N GLY A 418 -3.92 8.54 -8.97
CA GLY A 418 -2.54 8.08 -9.11
C GLY A 418 -2.19 7.54 -10.48
N LEU A 419 -3.08 6.76 -11.12
CA LEU A 419 -2.88 6.25 -12.48
C LEU A 419 -2.80 7.36 -13.53
N LEU A 420 -3.58 8.42 -13.35
CA LEU A 420 -3.64 9.56 -14.28
C LEU A 420 -2.51 10.58 -14.05
N ALA A 421 -1.87 10.59 -12.88
CA ALA A 421 -0.97 11.66 -12.43
C ALA A 421 0.16 12.00 -13.43
N ASP A 422 0.73 10.98 -14.09
CA ASP A 422 1.89 11.18 -14.97
C ASP A 422 1.49 11.56 -16.40
N ARG A 423 0.44 10.92 -16.94
CA ARG A 423 0.03 11.09 -18.35
C ARG A 423 -1.02 12.18 -18.55
N HIS A 424 -1.87 12.39 -17.55
CA HIS A 424 -3.00 13.31 -17.58
C HIS A 424 -3.07 14.16 -16.29
N PRO A 425 -2.00 14.92 -15.96
CA PRO A 425 -1.87 15.59 -14.66
C PRO A 425 -2.99 16.60 -14.38
N ALA A 426 -3.54 17.26 -15.40
CA ALA A 426 -4.64 18.20 -15.23
C ALA A 426 -5.94 17.49 -14.82
N ALA A 427 -6.30 16.40 -15.51
CA ALA A 427 -7.48 15.59 -15.18
C ALA A 427 -7.33 14.93 -13.81
N ALA A 428 -6.13 14.42 -13.49
CA ALA A 428 -5.83 13.83 -12.18
C ALA A 428 -6.02 14.85 -11.03
N ARG A 429 -5.52 16.08 -11.20
CA ARG A 429 -5.68 17.16 -10.21
C ARG A 429 -7.14 17.56 -10.04
N ALA A 430 -7.88 17.67 -11.14
CA ALA A 430 -9.30 18.01 -11.08
C ALA A 430 -10.13 16.91 -10.41
N LEU A 431 -9.86 15.63 -10.72
CA LEU A 431 -10.49 14.50 -10.06
C LEU A 431 -10.17 14.47 -8.56
N ALA A 432 -8.91 14.67 -8.16
CA ALA A 432 -8.52 14.78 -6.76
C ALA A 432 -9.22 15.95 -6.06
N GLY A 433 -9.45 17.07 -6.77
CA GLY A 433 -10.19 18.22 -6.25
C GLY A 433 -11.66 17.95 -5.90
N THR A 434 -12.23 16.82 -6.37
CA THR A 434 -13.58 16.37 -5.97
C THR A 434 -13.62 15.76 -4.57
N LEU A 435 -12.46 15.38 -4.03
CA LEU A 435 -12.33 14.86 -2.67
C LEU A 435 -12.17 16.02 -1.68
N GLY A 436 -12.95 16.00 -0.61
CA GLY A 436 -12.97 17.08 0.37
C GLY A 436 -13.82 16.74 1.58
N HIS A 437 -14.28 17.78 2.28
CA HIS A 437 -15.08 17.61 3.49
C HIS A 437 -16.47 17.05 3.17
N GLY A 438 -16.92 16.09 3.97
CA GLY A 438 -18.19 15.40 3.77
C GLY A 438 -18.14 14.30 2.71
N ARG A 439 -19.30 13.73 2.41
CA ARG A 439 -19.42 12.61 1.48
C ARG A 439 -19.33 13.09 0.02
N GLN A 440 -18.46 12.47 -0.79
CA GLN A 440 -18.37 12.76 -2.22
C GLN A 440 -19.74 12.59 -2.88
N LYS A 441 -20.21 13.63 -3.59
CA LYS A 441 -21.43 13.56 -4.40
C LYS A 441 -21.11 12.80 -5.68
N ALA A 442 -21.87 11.75 -5.93
CA ALA A 442 -21.79 10.95 -7.16
C ALA A 442 -22.12 11.78 -8.40
#